data_AF-E3LYE4-F1
#
_entry.id   AF-E3LYE4-F1
#
_cell.length_a   1.000
_cell.length_b   1.000
_cell.length_c   1.000
_cell.angle_alpha   90.00
_cell.angle_beta   90.00
_cell.angle_gamma   90.00
#
_symmetry.space_group_name_H-M   'P 1'
#
loop_
_entity.id
_entity.type
_entity.pdbx_description
1 polymer ?
#
loop_
_entity_poly.entity_id
_entity_poly.type
_entity_poly.pdbx_seq_one_letter_code
_entity_poly.pdbx_strand_id
1 'polypeptide(L)'
;MGFIQEESVPRPQSKRRTMLLPSNRVLLWKTEDPVKEKDKKKQSQTGLNMMFKFTYEDIPYIVKTQKAFELPLSVALSKACAEYIYPVNSKIIFQISVLMKKKVFKDKADTSENGISIKLDSQSEIDDTASISTLADNLEIETLLINEAEFRIVRNGIPISSVTLALTPIANQYCMPTIVFNKKKSVQSHWFVKTEKQKESSEKIAPTKKDVDSLYLSFSNEERREYSLEGYSFKHKGEYFSPDPTDSGRLVAVVVDTGVDNPVYAAISSRPINEPLEDVITDDQVKWCRVNKLNKDKDVVRIMCYNILADLYLNLNLEQNELFFNYCPKANQRVFYRTPIFLKQMKDFIDSQVSIFFLQEVDLRRHENYIDPFLKTLNYSSEISKKGGQISEGVAVVFDQTRYRTIYSDSFLLADLVEKEEVNSDIRRILESSAESETRFKTRPTIIQIVMLEDVETGVILVCGNTHLHHNPKDEHIKVLQALTCVRKLMKMFNEMKESEPERKCRLIFGGDFNSTPDGAVFQMMSNRFLPNDHKVWECDEKIDAEDILIEKKMSCLTGTPEYTNYTASSQKEGFVGCLDYIWGIDVESIRICPSPDHKKVIKYTALPSRISPSDHLPVICDIKL
;
A
#
# COMPACT_ATOMS: atom_id res chain seq x y z
N MET A 1 14.45 -65.02 -24.67
CA MET A 1 14.99 -63.70 -25.03
C MET A 1 14.26 -62.67 -24.20
N GLY A 2 14.99 -61.89 -23.39
CA GLY A 2 14.39 -60.96 -22.44
C GLY A 2 14.02 -59.63 -23.07
N PHE A 3 12.95 -59.01 -22.57
CA PHE A 3 12.67 -57.60 -22.82
C PHE A 3 13.51 -56.76 -21.86
N ILE A 4 14.28 -55.82 -22.41
CA ILE A 4 14.98 -54.80 -21.62
C ILE A 4 13.95 -53.74 -21.21
N GLN A 5 13.73 -53.57 -19.91
CA GLN A 5 12.98 -52.42 -19.40
C GLN A 5 13.87 -51.18 -19.46
N GLU A 6 13.39 -50.10 -20.06
CA GLU A 6 14.01 -48.78 -19.92
C GLU A 6 13.89 -48.32 -18.46
N GLU A 7 15.01 -47.89 -17.88
CA GLU A 7 15.05 -47.35 -16.52
C GLU A 7 14.25 -46.04 -16.44
N SER A 8 13.09 -46.08 -15.81
CA SER A 8 12.28 -44.89 -15.57
C SER A 8 12.94 -43.99 -14.54
N VAL A 9 13.70 -42.99 -15.00
CA VAL A 9 14.27 -41.93 -14.16
C VAL A 9 13.17 -41.32 -13.28
N PRO A 10 13.32 -41.31 -11.93
CA PRO A 10 12.26 -40.86 -11.04
C PRO A 10 12.04 -39.35 -11.17
N ARG A 11 10.92 -38.96 -11.79
CA ARG A 11 10.50 -37.55 -11.86
C ARG A 11 10.27 -37.01 -10.44
N PRO A 12 10.95 -35.92 -10.01
CA PRO A 12 10.74 -35.34 -8.69
C PRO A 12 9.28 -34.89 -8.50
N GLN A 13 8.55 -35.54 -7.59
CA GLN A 13 7.17 -35.16 -7.30
C GLN A 13 7.10 -33.88 -6.45
N SER A 14 6.08 -33.05 -6.72
CA SER A 14 5.72 -31.84 -5.97
C SER A 14 6.63 -30.61 -6.19
N LYS A 15 6.63 -30.05 -7.42
CA LYS A 15 7.12 -28.68 -7.68
C LYS A 15 6.35 -27.65 -6.83
N ARG A 16 6.98 -27.16 -5.75
CA ARG A 16 6.60 -25.92 -5.04
C ARG A 16 7.87 -25.26 -4.51
N ARG A 17 8.37 -24.23 -5.21
CA ARG A 17 9.49 -23.38 -4.76
C ARG A 17 9.20 -21.90 -5.03
N THR A 18 8.07 -21.41 -4.53
CA THR A 18 7.85 -19.97 -4.30
C THR A 18 8.53 -19.46 -3.03
N MET A 19 9.14 -20.33 -2.25
CA MET A 19 9.97 -19.99 -1.10
C MET A 19 11.27 -20.79 -1.20
N LEU A 20 12.40 -20.12 -0.98
CA LEU A 20 13.72 -20.71 -0.97
C LEU A 20 14.38 -20.41 0.37
N LEU A 21 14.82 -21.46 1.06
CA LEU A 21 15.47 -21.35 2.36
C LEU A 21 16.99 -21.17 2.20
N PRO A 22 17.63 -20.32 3.02
CA PRO A 22 19.08 -20.32 3.13
C PRO A 22 19.59 -21.65 3.67
N SER A 23 20.78 -22.03 3.21
CA SER A 23 21.57 -23.17 3.66
C SER A 23 22.13 -22.90 5.06
N ASN A 24 22.35 -23.96 5.84
CA ASN A 24 22.95 -23.90 7.17
C ASN A 24 22.24 -22.89 8.12
N ARG A 25 20.90 -22.85 8.04
CA ARG A 25 20.02 -22.04 8.91
C ARG A 25 18.86 -22.87 9.46
N VAL A 26 18.62 -22.74 10.75
CA VAL A 26 17.42 -23.25 11.43
C VAL A 26 16.52 -22.08 11.82
N LEU A 27 15.37 -21.99 11.17
CA LEU A 27 14.41 -20.93 11.35
C LEU A 27 13.42 -21.33 12.47
N LEU A 28 13.34 -20.53 13.52
CA LEU A 28 12.46 -20.74 14.67
C LEU A 28 11.39 -19.66 14.74
N TRP A 29 10.13 -20.03 15.00
CA TRP A 29 9.05 -19.07 15.30
C TRP A 29 7.95 -19.68 16.16
N LYS A 30 7.37 -18.88 17.06
CA LYS A 30 6.27 -19.28 17.94
C LYS A 30 4.95 -19.26 17.16
N THR A 31 4.01 -20.13 17.51
CA THR A 31 2.62 -20.14 17.01
C THR A 31 1.66 -20.46 18.15
N GLU A 32 0.51 -19.82 18.18
CA GLU A 32 -0.58 -20.11 19.12
C GLU A 32 -1.48 -21.27 18.66
N ASP A 33 -1.24 -21.83 17.46
CA ASP A 33 -1.91 -23.02 16.95
C ASP A 33 -1.72 -24.24 17.88
N PRO A 34 -2.80 -24.96 18.24
CA PRO A 34 -2.72 -26.07 19.19
C PRO A 34 -1.92 -27.26 18.62
N VAL A 35 -0.87 -27.65 19.33
CA VAL A 35 -0.07 -28.83 19.01
C VAL A 35 -0.91 -30.10 19.16
N LYS A 36 -0.98 -30.92 18.11
CA LYS A 36 -1.75 -32.18 18.11
C LYS A 36 -1.05 -33.28 18.94
N GLU A 37 -1.30 -33.31 20.24
CA GLU A 37 -1.13 -34.55 21.01
C GLU A 37 -2.20 -35.58 20.61
N LYS A 38 -1.86 -36.87 20.67
CA LYS A 38 -2.72 -37.92 20.10
C LYS A 38 -3.95 -38.28 20.93
N ASP A 39 -3.96 -38.09 22.25
CA ASP A 39 -4.91 -38.81 23.14
C ASP A 39 -5.50 -38.00 24.33
N LYS A 40 -5.42 -36.66 24.36
CA LYS A 40 -6.05 -35.85 25.45
C LYS A 40 -6.82 -34.63 24.95
N LYS A 41 -7.78 -34.17 25.77
CA LYS A 41 -8.65 -33.01 25.50
C LYS A 41 -7.81 -31.80 25.08
N LYS A 42 -8.22 -31.13 24.00
CA LYS A 42 -7.53 -29.95 23.44
C LYS A 42 -7.42 -28.81 24.45
N GLN A 43 -6.31 -28.72 25.18
CA GLN A 43 -5.83 -27.45 25.70
C GLN A 43 -5.03 -26.77 24.59
N SER A 44 -5.25 -25.46 24.40
CA SER A 44 -4.37 -24.68 23.53
C SER A 44 -3.04 -24.49 24.27
N GLN A 45 -1.94 -24.83 23.61
CA GLN A 45 -0.60 -24.61 24.14
C GLN A 45 0.28 -24.10 23.01
N THR A 46 1.07 -23.06 23.30
CA THR A 46 2.04 -22.47 22.39
C THR A 46 2.95 -23.54 21.80
N GLY A 47 3.17 -23.47 20.49
CA GLY A 47 4.11 -24.33 19.78
C GLY A 47 5.31 -23.55 19.27
N LEU A 48 6.51 -24.13 19.37
CA LEU A 48 7.67 -23.68 18.60
C LEU A 48 7.70 -24.45 17.28
N ASN A 49 7.75 -23.73 16.16
CA ASN A 49 8.02 -24.31 14.85
C ASN A 49 9.52 -24.21 14.56
N MET A 50 10.04 -25.21 13.87
CA MET A 50 11.41 -25.27 13.37
C MET A 50 11.39 -25.62 11.88
N MET A 51 12.18 -24.92 11.07
CA MET A 51 12.29 -25.18 9.63
C MET A 51 13.71 -24.97 9.10
N PHE A 52 14.22 -25.90 8.30
CA PHE A 52 15.54 -25.82 7.67
C PHE A 52 15.59 -26.61 6.36
N LYS A 53 16.61 -26.31 5.54
CA LYS A 53 16.96 -27.07 4.33
C LYS A 53 18.02 -28.11 4.69
N PHE A 54 17.84 -29.35 4.26
CA PHE A 54 18.78 -30.45 4.51
C PHE A 54 19.01 -31.24 3.23
N THR A 55 20.25 -31.56 2.89
CA THR A 55 20.59 -32.35 1.70
C THR A 55 20.93 -33.77 2.13
N TYR A 56 20.35 -34.76 1.46
CA TYR A 56 20.62 -36.18 1.67
C TYR A 56 20.70 -36.86 0.31
N GLU A 57 21.79 -37.60 0.03
CA GLU A 57 22.06 -38.22 -1.29
C GLU A 57 21.89 -37.21 -2.45
N ASP A 58 22.50 -36.02 -2.30
CA ASP A 58 22.39 -34.86 -3.21
C ASP A 58 20.97 -34.30 -3.45
N ILE A 59 19.95 -34.86 -2.81
CA ILE A 59 18.57 -34.38 -2.90
C ILE A 59 18.30 -33.38 -1.76
N PRO A 60 17.92 -32.12 -2.06
CA PRO A 60 17.58 -31.13 -1.06
C PRO A 60 16.12 -31.26 -0.57
N TYR A 61 15.98 -31.52 0.73
CA TYR A 61 14.73 -31.59 1.48
C TYR A 61 14.48 -30.30 2.27
N ILE A 62 13.20 -29.98 2.52
CA ILE A 62 12.79 -29.00 3.52
C ILE A 62 12.22 -29.77 4.71
N VAL A 63 12.87 -29.64 5.86
CA VAL A 63 12.39 -30.18 7.12
C VAL A 63 11.57 -29.11 7.82
N LYS A 64 10.36 -29.45 8.26
CA LYS A 64 9.55 -28.62 9.15
C LYS A 64 9.03 -29.47 10.30
N THR A 65 9.19 -29.00 11.53
CA THR A 65 8.62 -29.61 12.74
C THR A 65 7.90 -28.56 13.59
N GLN A 66 7.03 -29.03 14.49
CA GLN A 66 6.38 -28.22 15.52
C GLN A 66 6.35 -29.04 16.81
N LYS A 67 6.62 -28.39 17.94
CA LYS A 67 6.64 -29.02 19.28
C LYS A 67 6.01 -28.06 20.30
N ALA A 68 5.41 -28.60 21.36
CA ALA A 68 4.88 -27.81 22.46
C ALA A 68 6.02 -27.06 23.17
N PHE A 69 5.79 -25.81 23.56
CA PHE A 69 6.81 -24.91 24.10
C PHE A 69 7.42 -25.45 25.41
N GLU A 70 6.57 -25.99 26.29
CA GLU A 70 6.99 -26.56 27.57
C GLU A 70 7.41 -28.04 27.52
N LEU A 71 7.53 -28.63 26.33
CA LEU A 71 8.05 -30.00 26.22
C LEU A 71 9.51 -30.02 26.71
N PRO A 72 9.87 -30.77 27.77
CA PRO A 72 11.25 -30.82 28.24
C PRO A 72 12.17 -31.31 27.12
N LEU A 73 13.37 -30.73 27.00
CA LEU A 73 14.35 -31.14 25.99
C LEU A 73 14.64 -32.63 26.12
N SER A 74 14.88 -33.12 27.34
CA SER A 74 15.02 -34.56 27.68
C SER A 74 13.92 -35.47 27.12
N VAL A 75 12.66 -34.99 27.05
CA VAL A 75 11.51 -35.70 26.48
C VAL A 75 11.41 -35.53 24.96
N ALA A 76 11.88 -34.39 24.42
CA ALA A 76 12.07 -34.21 22.98
C ALA A 76 13.17 -35.13 22.41
N LEU A 77 14.23 -35.41 23.19
CA LEU A 77 15.33 -36.33 22.84
C LEU A 77 14.81 -37.76 22.68
N SER A 78 13.98 -38.20 23.63
CA SER A 78 13.59 -39.59 23.80
C SER A 78 12.37 -40.02 22.96
N LYS A 79 11.84 -39.13 22.10
CA LYS A 79 10.73 -39.43 21.17
C LYS A 79 11.11 -39.24 19.69
N ALA A 80 12.06 -40.04 19.23
CA ALA A 80 11.81 -40.85 18.05
C ALA A 80 11.01 -42.12 18.46
N CYS A 81 10.42 -42.84 17.51
CA CYS A 81 9.88 -44.17 17.82
C CYS A 81 11.03 -45.08 18.26
N ALA A 82 10.88 -45.74 19.42
CA ALA A 82 11.86 -46.64 20.04
C ALA A 82 12.21 -47.84 19.10
N GLU A 83 13.32 -48.58 19.27
CA GLU A 83 14.08 -48.92 20.50
C GLU A 83 15.62 -48.98 20.28
N TYR A 84 16.37 -49.24 21.37
CA TYR A 84 17.84 -49.41 21.53
C TYR A 84 18.71 -48.16 21.82
N ILE A 85 19.81 -48.34 22.57
CA ILE A 85 20.40 -47.34 23.49
C ILE A 85 21.96 -47.43 23.65
N TYR A 86 22.56 -46.26 23.96
CA TYR A 86 23.83 -45.93 24.69
C TYR A 86 25.14 -45.73 23.89
N PRO A 87 26.16 -44.96 24.39
CA PRO A 87 26.13 -43.64 25.09
C PRO A 87 27.24 -42.63 24.62
N VAL A 88 27.36 -41.49 25.32
CA VAL A 88 28.48 -40.48 25.38
C VAL A 88 28.33 -39.15 24.60
N ASN A 89 28.21 -38.06 25.38
CA ASN A 89 28.49 -36.64 25.12
C ASN A 89 28.14 -36.01 23.75
N SER A 90 26.84 -35.82 23.50
CA SER A 90 26.31 -34.59 22.88
C SER A 90 24.81 -34.48 23.17
N LYS A 91 24.28 -33.26 23.41
CA LYS A 91 22.88 -33.09 23.86
C LYS A 91 21.90 -33.19 22.67
N ILE A 92 21.33 -34.39 22.53
CA ILE A 92 20.17 -34.76 21.69
C ILE A 92 20.10 -33.99 20.36
N ILE A 93 19.20 -33.04 20.08
CA ILE A 93 17.88 -32.63 20.56
C ILE A 93 16.76 -33.46 19.92
N PHE A 94 16.82 -33.66 18.60
CA PHE A 94 15.78 -34.33 17.81
C PHE A 94 16.37 -35.39 16.89
N GLN A 95 15.57 -36.43 16.61
CA GLN A 95 15.86 -37.42 15.57
C GLN A 95 14.63 -37.61 14.67
N ILE A 96 14.78 -37.45 13.35
CA ILE A 96 13.66 -37.52 12.38
C ILE A 96 13.86 -38.72 11.44
N SER A 97 13.33 -39.88 11.86
CA SER A 97 13.51 -41.16 11.15
C SER A 97 12.26 -41.68 10.39
N VAL A 98 11.08 -41.06 10.58
CA VAL A 98 9.79 -41.66 10.14
C VAL A 98 9.19 -41.02 8.88
N LEU A 99 9.47 -39.74 8.60
CA LEU A 99 8.87 -39.02 7.46
C LEU A 99 9.54 -39.31 6.10
N MET A 100 10.86 -39.59 6.09
CA MET A 100 11.58 -40.03 4.87
C MET A 100 11.07 -41.39 4.36
N LYS A 101 10.74 -42.31 5.29
CA LYS A 101 10.31 -43.70 5.02
C LYS A 101 8.99 -43.86 4.24
N LYS A 102 8.21 -42.80 4.01
CA LYS A 102 6.90 -42.87 3.32
C LYS A 102 6.79 -42.13 1.99
N LYS A 103 7.84 -41.40 1.56
CA LYS A 103 7.82 -40.65 0.30
C LYS A 103 9.05 -40.82 -0.61
N VAL A 104 10.17 -41.31 -0.07
CA VAL A 104 11.43 -41.49 -0.81
C VAL A 104 11.70 -42.98 -1.04
N PHE A 105 11.73 -43.76 0.02
CA PHE A 105 12.01 -45.19 -0.04
C PHE A 105 10.73 -45.98 -0.34
N LYS A 106 10.66 -46.55 -1.56
CA LYS A 106 9.53 -47.40 -1.98
C LYS A 106 9.79 -48.89 -1.75
N ASP A 107 11.05 -49.30 -1.69
CA ASP A 107 11.46 -50.69 -1.54
C ASP A 107 11.98 -50.99 -0.13
N LYS A 108 11.50 -52.12 0.40
CA LYS A 108 11.88 -52.66 1.71
C LYS A 108 13.07 -53.59 1.52
N ALA A 109 14.24 -53.27 2.10
CA ALA A 109 15.25 -54.26 2.52
C ALA A 109 16.48 -53.66 3.23
N ASP A 110 16.67 -52.33 3.22
CA ASP A 110 17.83 -51.71 3.88
C ASP A 110 17.43 -51.06 5.23
N THR A 111 18.20 -51.35 6.27
CA THR A 111 18.02 -50.86 7.64
C THR A 111 19.23 -50.06 8.15
N SER A 112 19.96 -49.41 7.26
CA SER A 112 20.97 -48.40 7.61
C SER A 112 20.40 -47.29 8.53
N GLU A 113 21.20 -46.87 9.51
CA GLU A 113 20.82 -45.98 10.63
C GLU A 113 20.66 -44.50 10.24
N ASN A 114 20.38 -44.20 8.97
CA ASN A 114 20.47 -42.85 8.37
C ASN A 114 19.27 -41.94 8.72
N GLY A 115 19.07 -41.67 10.01
CA GLY A 115 18.17 -40.61 10.50
C GLY A 115 18.83 -39.23 10.48
N ILE A 116 18.02 -38.17 10.41
CA ILE A 116 18.50 -36.82 10.71
C ILE A 116 18.65 -36.68 12.22
N SER A 117 19.86 -36.45 12.73
CA SER A 117 20.15 -35.98 14.08
C SER A 117 20.23 -34.44 14.09
N ILE A 118 19.78 -33.80 15.16
CA ILE A 118 19.84 -32.33 15.34
C ILE A 118 20.26 -32.09 16.78
N LYS A 119 21.52 -31.78 17.06
CA LYS A 119 22.11 -31.60 18.40
C LYS A 119 22.35 -30.14 18.76
N LEU A 120 22.61 -29.89 20.04
CA LEU A 120 23.28 -28.66 20.47
C LEU A 120 24.78 -28.74 20.17
N ASP A 121 25.40 -27.59 19.95
CA ASP A 121 26.86 -27.50 19.98
C ASP A 121 27.38 -27.87 21.37
N SER A 122 28.52 -28.57 21.38
CA SER A 122 29.33 -28.97 22.53
C SER A 122 29.60 -27.86 23.55
N GLN A 123 29.63 -26.60 23.13
CA GLN A 123 29.87 -25.43 23.99
C GLN A 123 28.62 -24.92 24.73
N SER A 124 27.42 -25.40 24.37
CA SER A 124 26.17 -24.97 24.99
C SER A 124 25.88 -25.73 26.29
N GLU A 125 26.23 -25.15 27.44
CA GLU A 125 25.69 -25.60 28.73
C GLU A 125 24.20 -25.29 28.83
N ILE A 126 23.39 -26.28 29.23
CA ILE A 126 21.94 -26.18 29.36
C ILE A 126 21.51 -27.05 30.55
N ASP A 127 20.66 -26.52 31.41
CA ASP A 127 20.07 -27.23 32.54
C ASP A 127 19.22 -28.45 32.08
N ASP A 128 19.23 -29.53 32.85
CA ASP A 128 18.42 -30.72 32.61
C ASP A 128 16.90 -30.44 32.71
N THR A 129 16.51 -29.33 33.36
CA THR A 129 15.12 -28.84 33.41
C THR A 129 14.66 -28.14 32.12
N ALA A 130 15.56 -27.80 31.21
CA ALA A 130 15.27 -26.97 30.04
C ALA A 130 14.24 -27.60 29.08
N SER A 131 13.42 -26.75 28.45
CA SER A 131 12.35 -27.15 27.53
C SER A 131 12.58 -26.61 26.11
N ILE A 132 11.70 -26.95 25.17
CA ILE A 132 11.76 -26.43 23.79
C ILE A 132 11.78 -24.89 23.74
N SER A 133 11.18 -24.23 24.74
CA SER A 133 11.28 -22.77 24.96
C SER A 133 12.72 -22.24 24.95
N THR A 134 13.66 -22.98 25.54
CA THR A 134 15.06 -22.55 25.71
C THR A 134 15.73 -22.29 24.36
N LEU A 135 15.37 -23.01 23.29
CA LEU A 135 15.87 -22.73 21.93
C LEU A 135 15.35 -21.41 21.37
N ALA A 136 14.12 -21.03 21.71
CA ALA A 136 13.54 -19.76 21.28
C ALA A 136 14.09 -18.58 22.09
N ASP A 137 14.32 -18.77 23.39
CA ASP A 137 14.48 -17.68 24.35
C ASP A 137 15.90 -17.51 24.92
N ASN A 138 16.73 -18.55 25.02
CA ASN A 138 18.16 -18.38 25.35
C ASN A 138 18.95 -17.94 24.12
N LEU A 139 19.52 -16.73 24.15
CA LEU A 139 20.28 -16.14 23.05
C LEU A 139 21.69 -16.74 22.87
N GLU A 140 22.29 -17.29 23.92
CA GLU A 140 23.64 -17.89 23.88
C GLU A 140 23.71 -19.14 22.99
N ILE A 141 22.57 -19.81 22.78
CA ILE A 141 22.44 -20.91 21.84
C ILE A 141 22.33 -20.28 20.43
N GLU A 142 23.45 -20.15 19.74
CA GLU A 142 23.49 -19.60 18.37
C GLU A 142 23.40 -20.66 17.26
N THR A 143 23.73 -21.92 17.56
CA THR A 143 23.90 -22.99 16.58
C THR A 143 23.22 -24.30 16.98
N LEU A 144 22.91 -25.13 15.99
CA LEU A 144 22.54 -26.54 16.12
C LEU A 144 23.37 -27.39 15.16
N LEU A 145 23.78 -28.57 15.59
CA LEU A 145 24.52 -29.53 14.76
C LEU A 145 23.54 -30.50 14.09
N ILE A 146 23.34 -30.40 12.77
CA ILE A 146 22.46 -31.31 12.02
C ILE A 146 23.32 -32.30 11.24
N ASN A 147 23.32 -33.57 11.65
CA ASN A 147 24.30 -34.59 11.23
C ASN A 147 25.74 -34.04 11.29
N GLU A 148 26.13 -33.52 12.45
CA GLU A 148 27.42 -32.86 12.75
C GLU A 148 27.73 -31.57 11.95
N ALA A 149 26.91 -31.15 10.99
CA ALA A 149 27.07 -29.87 10.29
C ALA A 149 26.44 -28.72 11.09
N GLU A 150 27.12 -27.58 11.19
CA GLU A 150 26.61 -26.40 11.91
C GLU A 150 25.48 -25.67 11.14
N PHE A 151 24.38 -25.41 11.85
CA PHE A 151 23.27 -24.59 11.39
C PHE A 151 23.02 -23.46 12.39
N ARG A 152 23.11 -22.21 11.92
CA ARG A 152 22.82 -21.04 12.76
C ARG A 152 21.32 -20.92 13.02
N ILE A 153 20.94 -20.68 14.27
CA ILE A 153 19.57 -20.44 14.72
C ILE A 153 19.13 -19.03 14.30
N VAL A 154 17.96 -18.93 13.69
CA VAL A 154 17.32 -17.66 13.30
C VAL A 154 15.98 -17.53 13.99
N ARG A 155 15.98 -16.83 15.13
CA ARG A 155 14.78 -16.55 15.92
C ARG A 155 13.87 -15.56 15.19
N ASN A 156 12.59 -15.89 15.09
CA ASN A 156 11.61 -15.22 14.23
C ASN A 156 12.03 -15.24 12.74
N GLY A 157 12.63 -16.33 12.29
CA GLY A 157 13.24 -16.50 10.96
C GLY A 157 12.28 -16.55 9.76
N ILE A 158 11.01 -16.18 9.94
CA ILE A 158 10.01 -16.05 8.86
C ILE A 158 9.44 -14.62 8.93
N PRO A 159 10.16 -13.60 8.42
CA PRO A 159 9.71 -12.21 8.48
C PRO A 159 8.53 -11.91 7.55
N ILE A 160 8.34 -12.69 6.48
CA ILE A 160 7.29 -12.52 5.48
C ILE A 160 6.24 -13.63 5.62
N SER A 161 4.98 -13.24 5.64
CA SER A 161 3.80 -14.11 5.58
C SER A 161 3.44 -14.46 4.14
N SER A 162 3.37 -13.46 3.26
CA SER A 162 3.07 -13.64 1.84
C SER A 162 3.62 -12.50 0.97
N VAL A 163 3.78 -12.80 -0.32
CA VAL A 163 4.11 -11.83 -1.38
C VAL A 163 3.14 -12.05 -2.53
N THR A 164 2.60 -10.98 -3.09
CA THR A 164 1.77 -11.02 -4.31
C THR A 164 2.17 -9.93 -5.29
N LEU A 165 1.93 -10.15 -6.58
CA LEU A 165 2.16 -9.17 -7.63
C LEU A 165 0.83 -8.90 -8.36
N ALA A 166 -0.03 -8.12 -7.71
CA ALA A 166 -1.43 -7.93 -8.13
C ALA A 166 -1.63 -6.79 -9.14
N LEU A 167 -0.74 -5.80 -9.17
CA LEU A 167 -0.78 -4.70 -10.15
C LEU A 167 -0.65 -5.26 -11.58
N THR A 168 -1.44 -4.72 -12.51
CA THR A 168 -1.32 -5.05 -13.93
C THR A 168 -0.01 -4.45 -14.45
N PRO A 169 0.96 -5.25 -14.94
CA PRO A 169 2.19 -4.67 -15.48
C PRO A 169 1.88 -3.98 -16.80
N ILE A 170 2.35 -2.74 -16.95
CA ILE A 170 2.22 -1.94 -18.18
C ILE A 170 3.62 -1.40 -18.47
N ALA A 171 4.07 -1.49 -19.73
CA ALA A 171 5.39 -0.98 -20.08
C ALA A 171 5.51 0.53 -19.81
N ASN A 172 6.69 0.96 -19.35
CA ASN A 172 7.00 2.33 -18.89
C ASN A 172 6.18 2.85 -17.67
N GLN A 173 5.38 2.00 -17.02
CA GLN A 173 4.67 2.30 -15.76
C GLN A 173 5.35 1.59 -14.59
N TYR A 174 4.95 1.86 -13.34
CA TYR A 174 5.56 1.22 -12.16
C TYR A 174 4.75 0.05 -11.62
N CYS A 175 5.46 -1.05 -11.32
CA CYS A 175 4.93 -2.26 -10.71
C CYS A 175 5.66 -2.53 -9.38
N MET A 176 4.91 -2.97 -8.36
CA MET A 176 5.42 -3.27 -7.01
C MET A 176 4.71 -4.49 -6.43
N PRO A 177 5.41 -5.32 -5.63
CA PRO A 177 4.77 -6.39 -4.87
C PRO A 177 3.99 -5.82 -3.68
N THR A 178 2.92 -6.51 -3.29
CA THR A 178 2.39 -6.41 -1.93
C THR A 178 3.10 -7.44 -1.05
N ILE A 179 3.61 -7.02 0.11
CA ILE A 179 4.36 -7.87 1.05
C ILE A 179 3.68 -7.80 2.41
N VAL A 180 3.14 -8.94 2.86
CA VAL A 180 2.57 -9.07 4.21
C VAL A 180 3.67 -9.59 5.12
N PHE A 181 4.04 -8.82 6.14
CA PHE A 181 5.09 -9.18 7.10
C PHE A 181 4.52 -9.82 8.36
N ASN A 182 5.20 -10.86 8.87
CA ASN A 182 5.08 -11.27 10.28
C ASN A 182 5.97 -10.38 11.18
N LYS A 183 7.10 -9.91 10.64
CA LYS A 183 8.00 -8.94 11.29
C LYS A 183 8.60 -8.03 10.23
N LYS A 184 8.26 -6.74 10.26
CA LYS A 184 8.73 -5.74 9.28
C LYS A 184 10.27 -5.69 9.25
N LYS A 185 10.84 -5.74 8.05
CA LYS A 185 12.28 -5.64 7.77
C LYS A 185 12.48 -4.83 6.49
N SER A 186 13.70 -4.34 6.28
CA SER A 186 14.11 -3.86 4.95
C SER A 186 14.00 -4.99 3.92
N VAL A 187 13.63 -4.63 2.69
CA VAL A 187 13.40 -5.55 1.58
C VAL A 187 14.31 -5.18 0.41
N GLN A 188 14.84 -6.21 -0.25
CA GLN A 188 15.42 -6.08 -1.57
C GLN A 188 14.61 -6.94 -2.55
N SER A 189 14.13 -6.33 -3.63
CA SER A 189 13.35 -7.01 -4.65
C SER A 189 14.19 -7.22 -5.92
N HIS A 190 14.16 -8.46 -6.43
CA HIS A 190 14.88 -8.89 -7.63
C HIS A 190 13.85 -9.25 -8.69
N TRP A 191 13.88 -8.54 -9.82
CA TRP A 191 12.83 -8.58 -10.83
C TRP A 191 13.26 -9.36 -12.06
N PHE A 192 12.31 -10.14 -12.55
CA PHE A 192 12.48 -11.10 -13.61
C PHE A 192 11.33 -11.00 -14.61
N VAL A 193 11.61 -11.29 -15.87
CA VAL A 193 10.59 -11.37 -16.93
C VAL A 193 10.69 -12.70 -17.65
N LYS A 194 9.54 -13.35 -17.85
CA LYS A 194 9.41 -14.65 -18.50
C LYS A 194 9.90 -14.57 -19.95
N THR A 195 10.78 -15.48 -20.36
CA THR A 195 11.41 -15.44 -21.69
C THR A 195 10.38 -15.57 -22.81
N GLU A 196 9.38 -16.44 -22.61
CA GLU A 196 8.27 -16.69 -23.55
C GLU A 196 7.13 -15.66 -23.41
N LYS A 197 6.63 -15.17 -24.55
CA LYS A 197 5.35 -14.44 -24.59
C LYS A 197 4.20 -15.38 -24.26
N GLN A 198 3.20 -14.88 -23.54
CA GLN A 198 2.00 -15.65 -23.22
C GLN A 198 1.02 -15.55 -24.39
N LYS A 199 0.33 -16.65 -24.68
CA LYS A 199 -0.85 -16.61 -25.56
C LYS A 199 -1.93 -15.79 -24.87
N GLU A 200 -2.63 -14.95 -25.62
CA GLU A 200 -3.77 -14.19 -25.10
C GLU A 200 -4.79 -15.16 -24.49
N SER A 201 -5.09 -14.98 -23.21
CA SER A 201 -6.10 -15.75 -22.49
C SER A 201 -6.97 -14.79 -21.68
N SER A 202 -8.29 -14.93 -21.80
CA SER A 202 -9.29 -14.07 -21.19
C SER A 202 -9.09 -13.82 -19.69
N GLU A 203 -9.25 -12.56 -19.30
CA GLU A 203 -9.56 -12.02 -17.98
C GLU A 203 -9.09 -12.78 -16.71
N LYS A 204 -7.85 -13.28 -16.67
CA LYS A 204 -7.27 -13.75 -15.40
C LYS A 204 -7.22 -12.60 -14.38
N ILE A 205 -7.74 -12.85 -13.17
CA ILE A 205 -7.72 -11.89 -12.05
C ILE A 205 -6.48 -12.11 -11.16
N ALA A 206 -6.09 -13.37 -10.97
CA ALA A 206 -4.92 -13.80 -10.20
C ALA A 206 -4.11 -14.86 -10.99
N PRO A 207 -2.82 -15.10 -10.66
CA PRO A 207 -2.08 -16.22 -11.22
C PRO A 207 -2.78 -17.54 -10.84
N THR A 208 -2.91 -18.47 -11.77
CA THR A 208 -3.49 -19.78 -11.43
C THR A 208 -2.51 -20.58 -10.57
N LYS A 209 -3.02 -21.57 -9.83
CA LYS A 209 -2.15 -22.51 -9.10
C LYS A 209 -1.07 -23.12 -10.00
N LYS A 210 -1.39 -23.43 -11.27
CA LYS A 210 -0.42 -23.94 -12.26
C LYS A 210 0.65 -22.91 -12.62
N ASP A 211 0.29 -21.63 -12.74
CA ASP A 211 1.24 -20.54 -13.02
C ASP A 211 2.23 -20.39 -11.83
N VAL A 212 1.74 -20.49 -10.59
CA VAL A 212 2.55 -20.46 -9.37
C VAL A 212 3.40 -21.73 -9.18
N ASP A 213 2.83 -22.91 -9.41
CA ASP A 213 3.54 -24.21 -9.34
C ASP A 213 4.63 -24.34 -10.43
N SER A 214 4.61 -23.47 -11.46
CA SER A 214 5.66 -23.38 -12.48
C SER A 214 6.88 -22.54 -12.07
N LEU A 215 6.79 -21.74 -10.99
CA LEU A 215 7.94 -21.01 -10.45
C LEU A 215 8.91 -21.97 -9.73
N TYR A 216 10.04 -22.23 -10.36
CA TYR A 216 11.16 -22.92 -9.75
C TYR A 216 12.25 -21.91 -9.39
N LEU A 217 12.28 -21.50 -8.11
CA LEU A 217 13.30 -20.61 -7.53
C LEU A 217 14.50 -21.40 -7.02
N SER A 218 15.70 -20.94 -7.36
CA SER A 218 16.97 -21.40 -6.78
C SER A 218 17.95 -20.23 -6.60
N PHE A 219 18.98 -20.43 -5.79
CA PHE A 219 20.15 -19.57 -5.83
C PHE A 219 20.96 -19.88 -7.09
N SER A 220 21.47 -18.86 -7.78
CA SER A 220 22.60 -19.00 -8.71
C SER A 220 23.92 -18.78 -7.98
N ASN A 221 23.92 -17.89 -6.98
CA ASN A 221 24.98 -17.75 -5.99
C ASN A 221 24.33 -17.34 -4.66
N GLU A 222 24.45 -18.19 -3.64
CA GLU A 222 23.77 -17.95 -2.35
C GLU A 222 24.42 -16.83 -1.53
N GLU A 223 25.75 -16.80 -1.47
CA GLU A 223 26.54 -15.80 -0.73
C GLU A 223 26.27 -14.38 -1.25
N ARG A 224 26.17 -14.22 -2.57
CA ARG A 224 25.89 -12.94 -3.24
C ARG A 224 24.39 -12.60 -3.31
N ARG A 225 23.52 -13.49 -2.84
CA ARG A 225 22.05 -13.36 -2.94
C ARG A 225 21.60 -13.16 -4.39
N GLU A 226 22.12 -13.99 -5.29
CA GLU A 226 21.74 -14.06 -6.70
C GLU A 226 20.77 -15.23 -6.92
N TYR A 227 19.72 -14.99 -7.70
CA TYR A 227 18.60 -15.91 -7.88
C TYR A 227 18.40 -16.30 -9.34
N SER A 228 17.96 -17.53 -9.56
CA SER A 228 17.47 -18.03 -10.85
C SER A 228 16.01 -18.44 -10.75
N LEU A 229 15.25 -18.19 -11.81
CA LEU A 229 13.87 -18.62 -12.00
C LEU A 229 13.77 -19.34 -13.36
N GLU A 230 13.40 -20.62 -13.33
CA GLU A 230 13.29 -21.47 -14.55
C GLU A 230 12.37 -20.81 -15.60
N GLY A 231 12.93 -20.47 -16.78
CA GLY A 231 12.18 -19.83 -17.87
C GLY A 231 12.06 -18.30 -17.78
N TYR A 232 12.77 -17.64 -16.86
CA TYR A 232 12.79 -16.18 -16.71
C TYR A 232 14.20 -15.60 -16.89
N SER A 233 14.25 -14.36 -17.36
CA SER A 233 15.45 -13.52 -17.43
C SER A 233 15.46 -12.52 -16.28
N PHE A 234 16.60 -12.33 -15.62
CA PHE A 234 16.78 -11.25 -14.65
C PHE A 234 16.78 -9.89 -15.36
N LYS A 235 16.17 -8.86 -14.75
CA LYS A 235 16.03 -7.53 -15.33
C LYS A 235 16.49 -6.39 -14.41
N HIS A 236 16.14 -6.43 -13.13
CA HIS A 236 16.34 -5.29 -12.24
C HIS A 236 16.47 -5.67 -10.76
N LYS A 237 17.18 -4.87 -9.97
CA LYS A 237 17.26 -4.96 -8.49
C LYS A 237 16.82 -3.62 -7.90
N GLY A 238 15.70 -3.60 -7.18
CA GLY A 238 15.09 -2.38 -6.65
C GLY A 238 13.66 -2.62 -6.17
N GLU A 239 13.12 -1.73 -5.34
CA GLU A 239 11.83 -1.92 -4.64
C GLU A 239 10.62 -1.96 -5.58
N TYR A 240 10.73 -1.29 -6.72
CA TYR A 240 9.77 -1.29 -7.83
C TYR A 240 10.44 -1.69 -9.14
N PHE A 241 9.64 -1.95 -10.17
CA PHE A 241 10.12 -2.23 -11.53
C PHE A 241 9.27 -1.52 -12.56
N SER A 242 9.92 -0.99 -13.60
CA SER A 242 9.25 -0.51 -14.80
C SER A 242 9.56 -1.45 -15.96
N PRO A 243 8.56 -2.20 -16.49
CA PRO A 243 8.78 -3.09 -17.62
C PRO A 243 9.15 -2.34 -18.89
N ASP A 244 10.09 -2.90 -19.65
CA ASP A 244 10.48 -2.38 -20.96
C ASP A 244 9.43 -2.74 -22.04
N PRO A 245 9.14 -1.87 -23.03
CA PRO A 245 8.22 -2.19 -24.13
C PRO A 245 8.57 -3.45 -24.94
N THR A 246 9.85 -3.84 -25.02
CA THR A 246 10.26 -5.08 -25.68
C THR A 246 9.83 -6.35 -24.94
N ASP A 247 9.43 -6.22 -23.66
CA ASP A 247 8.92 -7.30 -22.83
C ASP A 247 7.38 -7.46 -22.87
N SER A 248 6.65 -6.63 -23.63
CA SER A 248 5.20 -6.74 -23.78
C SER A 248 4.74 -8.15 -24.17
N GLY A 249 3.68 -8.63 -23.53
CA GLY A 249 3.16 -10.00 -23.66
C GLY A 249 3.86 -11.04 -22.75
N ARG A 250 4.88 -10.68 -21.97
CA ARG A 250 5.56 -11.59 -21.01
C ARG A 250 5.07 -11.39 -19.57
N LEU A 251 5.19 -12.40 -18.72
CA LEU A 251 4.88 -12.28 -17.29
C LEU A 251 6.06 -11.68 -16.51
N VAL A 252 5.74 -10.90 -15.48
CA VAL A 252 6.73 -10.39 -14.52
C VAL A 252 6.75 -11.33 -13.32
N ALA A 253 7.94 -11.58 -12.78
CA ALA A 253 8.13 -12.21 -11.48
C ALA A 253 9.07 -11.37 -10.60
N VAL A 254 8.91 -11.49 -9.29
CA VAL A 254 9.72 -10.79 -8.29
C VAL A 254 10.12 -11.75 -7.19
N VAL A 255 11.40 -11.73 -6.81
CA VAL A 255 11.93 -12.43 -5.64
C VAL A 255 12.21 -11.39 -4.56
N VAL A 256 11.56 -11.55 -3.41
CA VAL A 256 11.64 -10.66 -2.25
C VAL A 256 12.61 -11.26 -1.24
N ASP A 257 13.65 -10.48 -0.93
CA ASP A 257 14.74 -10.78 -0.02
C ASP A 257 14.66 -9.87 1.23
N THR A 258 14.89 -10.44 2.42
CA THR A 258 14.93 -9.71 3.72
C THR A 258 16.24 -9.92 4.48
N GLY A 259 17.31 -10.31 3.79
CA GLY A 259 18.64 -10.55 4.33
C GLY A 259 19.01 -12.03 4.45
N VAL A 260 20.31 -12.29 4.51
CA VAL A 260 20.97 -13.61 4.37
C VAL A 260 20.39 -14.73 5.24
N ASP A 261 19.97 -14.43 6.47
CA ASP A 261 19.47 -15.42 7.43
C ASP A 261 17.99 -15.82 7.18
N ASN A 262 17.28 -15.16 6.27
CA ASN A 262 15.83 -15.34 6.07
C ASN A 262 15.51 -16.04 4.74
N PRO A 263 14.37 -16.77 4.65
CA PRO A 263 13.82 -17.22 3.38
C PRO A 263 13.57 -16.06 2.42
N VAL A 264 13.67 -16.36 1.13
CA VAL A 264 13.17 -15.48 0.06
C VAL A 264 11.89 -16.03 -0.54
N TYR A 265 11.09 -15.14 -1.11
CA TYR A 265 9.74 -15.44 -1.61
C TYR A 265 9.57 -14.93 -3.04
N ALA A 266 9.13 -15.79 -3.94
CA ALA A 266 8.80 -15.43 -5.32
C ALA A 266 7.29 -15.23 -5.52
N ALA A 267 6.94 -14.16 -6.25
CA ALA A 267 5.60 -13.92 -6.77
C ALA A 267 5.65 -13.65 -8.29
N ILE A 268 4.51 -13.80 -8.96
CA ILE A 268 4.33 -13.69 -10.41
C ILE A 268 3.08 -12.85 -10.70
N SER A 269 3.11 -12.05 -11.77
CA SER A 269 1.97 -11.25 -12.20
C SER A 269 0.82 -12.13 -12.70
N SER A 270 -0.42 -11.72 -12.43
CA SER A 270 -1.62 -12.42 -12.92
C SER A 270 -1.80 -12.32 -14.45
N ARG A 271 -1.20 -11.29 -15.04
CA ARG A 271 -1.33 -10.86 -16.43
C ARG A 271 0.04 -10.60 -17.05
N PRO A 272 0.19 -10.75 -18.38
CA PRO A 272 1.38 -10.28 -19.07
C PRO A 272 1.51 -8.76 -19.01
N ILE A 273 2.70 -8.26 -19.33
CA ILE A 273 2.97 -6.84 -19.55
C ILE A 273 2.11 -6.34 -20.71
N ASN A 274 1.24 -5.38 -20.43
CA ASN A 274 0.53 -4.62 -21.45
C ASN A 274 1.52 -3.73 -22.22
N GLU A 275 1.25 -3.56 -23.51
CA GLU A 275 1.90 -2.54 -24.35
C GLU A 275 1.88 -1.16 -23.68
N PRO A 276 2.90 -0.31 -23.93
CA PRO A 276 2.98 1.01 -23.33
C PRO A 276 1.73 1.84 -23.65
N LEU A 277 1.41 2.77 -22.75
CA LEU A 277 0.39 3.78 -23.01
C LEU A 277 0.90 4.72 -24.11
N GLU A 278 0.02 5.10 -25.03
CA GLU A 278 0.34 6.04 -26.11
C GLU A 278 0.69 7.45 -25.59
N ASP A 279 0.07 7.83 -24.46
CA ASP A 279 0.13 9.13 -23.79
C ASP A 279 -0.40 8.92 -22.35
N VAL A 280 -0.04 9.76 -21.39
CA VAL A 280 -0.71 9.83 -20.07
C VAL A 280 -1.38 11.19 -19.95
N ILE A 281 -2.60 11.24 -19.40
CA ILE A 281 -3.43 12.46 -19.40
C ILE A 281 -2.72 13.70 -18.82
N THR A 282 -1.79 13.51 -17.89
CA THR A 282 -1.00 14.55 -17.21
C THR A 282 0.29 14.96 -17.92
N ASP A 283 0.68 14.35 -19.04
CA ASP A 283 1.99 14.58 -19.67
C ASP A 283 2.18 16.04 -20.12
N ASP A 284 1.10 16.74 -20.48
CA ASP A 284 1.14 18.17 -20.83
C ASP A 284 1.43 19.05 -19.61
N GLN A 285 0.89 18.69 -18.45
CA GLN A 285 1.12 19.38 -17.17
C GLN A 285 2.54 19.11 -16.65
N VAL A 286 3.00 17.86 -16.75
CA VAL A 286 4.39 17.48 -16.45
C VAL A 286 5.36 18.26 -17.36
N LYS A 287 5.06 18.37 -18.65
CA LYS A 287 5.83 19.20 -19.59
C LYS A 287 5.82 20.67 -19.20
N TRP A 288 4.66 21.24 -18.84
CA TRP A 288 4.57 22.62 -18.33
C TRP A 288 5.44 22.82 -17.09
N CYS A 289 5.40 21.91 -16.11
CA CYS A 289 6.22 21.95 -14.90
C CYS A 289 7.73 21.90 -15.21
N ARG A 290 8.14 21.09 -16.19
CA ARG A 290 9.54 20.95 -16.64
C ARG A 290 10.06 22.14 -17.44
N VAL A 291 9.20 22.85 -18.16
CA VAL A 291 9.52 24.13 -18.82
C VAL A 291 9.59 25.25 -17.78
N ASN A 292 8.60 25.31 -16.89
CA ASN A 292 8.49 26.27 -15.80
C ASN A 292 9.22 25.77 -14.55
N LYS A 293 10.50 25.40 -14.64
CA LYS A 293 11.26 24.97 -13.45
C LYS A 293 11.15 26.01 -12.33
N LEU A 294 11.17 25.52 -11.09
CA LEU A 294 11.36 26.41 -9.95
C LEU A 294 12.81 26.86 -9.97
N ASN A 295 13.01 28.18 -9.91
CA ASN A 295 14.34 28.79 -9.79
C ASN A 295 14.93 28.44 -8.41
N LYS A 296 16.16 28.88 -8.14
CA LYS A 296 16.75 28.81 -6.78
C LYS A 296 16.10 29.78 -5.77
N ASP A 297 14.89 30.27 -6.06
CA ASP A 297 14.11 31.08 -5.13
C ASP A 297 13.43 30.14 -4.14
N LYS A 298 13.93 30.16 -2.90
CA LYS A 298 13.49 29.30 -1.82
C LYS A 298 12.07 29.64 -1.37
N ASP A 299 11.62 30.88 -1.56
CA ASP A 299 10.27 31.30 -1.19
C ASP A 299 9.20 30.81 -2.21
N VAL A 300 9.59 30.15 -3.31
CA VAL A 300 8.64 29.62 -4.31
C VAL A 300 8.51 28.10 -4.22
N VAL A 301 7.28 27.61 -4.12
CA VAL A 301 6.95 26.18 -4.05
C VAL A 301 5.85 25.80 -5.01
N ARG A 302 5.90 24.58 -5.55
CA ARG A 302 4.84 24.04 -6.42
C ARG A 302 4.00 23.04 -5.64
N ILE A 303 2.69 23.21 -5.71
CA ILE A 303 1.71 22.41 -5.00
C ILE A 303 0.62 21.90 -5.94
N MET A 304 -0.02 20.78 -5.57
CA MET A 304 -1.02 20.08 -6.39
C MET A 304 -2.20 19.61 -5.55
N CYS A 305 -3.41 19.60 -6.12
CA CYS A 305 -4.58 18.93 -5.56
C CYS A 305 -5.14 17.93 -6.58
N TYR A 306 -5.55 16.73 -6.12
CA TYR A 306 -6.00 15.66 -7.01
C TYR A 306 -6.86 14.59 -6.29
N ASN A 307 -8.13 14.48 -6.65
CA ASN A 307 -8.96 13.32 -6.33
C ASN A 307 -8.52 12.12 -7.20
N ILE A 308 -8.15 10.99 -6.56
CA ILE A 308 -7.52 9.83 -7.23
C ILE A 308 -8.45 8.62 -7.44
N LEU A 309 -9.76 8.83 -7.27
CA LEU A 309 -10.86 7.89 -7.45
C LEU A 309 -10.73 6.59 -6.62
N ALA A 310 -11.52 6.44 -5.57
CA ALA A 310 -11.50 5.27 -4.69
C ALA A 310 -12.11 4.05 -5.38
N ASP A 311 -11.50 2.87 -5.18
CA ASP A 311 -12.07 1.60 -5.67
C ASP A 311 -13.42 1.29 -4.99
N LEU A 312 -13.65 1.82 -3.77
CA LEU A 312 -14.90 1.69 -3.01
C LEU A 312 -16.16 2.19 -3.78
N TYR A 313 -16.03 3.20 -4.62
CA TYR A 313 -17.15 3.76 -5.38
C TYR A 313 -17.39 3.04 -6.72
N LEU A 314 -16.52 2.10 -7.09
CA LEU A 314 -16.58 1.35 -8.34
C LEU A 314 -17.27 -0.01 -8.13
N ASN A 315 -18.57 -0.09 -8.39
CA ASN A 315 -19.30 -1.36 -8.34
C ASN A 315 -19.04 -2.25 -9.57
N LEU A 316 -17.79 -2.69 -9.75
CA LEU A 316 -17.32 -3.47 -10.91
C LEU A 316 -17.89 -4.89 -11.03
N ASN A 317 -18.82 -5.27 -10.14
CA ASN A 317 -19.60 -6.51 -10.21
C ASN A 317 -20.80 -6.39 -11.16
N LEU A 318 -21.33 -5.18 -11.38
CA LEU A 318 -22.41 -4.91 -12.34
C LEU A 318 -21.95 -5.12 -13.77
N GLU A 319 -22.88 -5.20 -14.74
CA GLU A 319 -22.49 -5.30 -16.14
C GLU A 319 -21.98 -3.98 -16.73
N GLN A 320 -21.16 -4.07 -17.79
CA GLN A 320 -20.39 -2.93 -18.32
C GLN A 320 -21.28 -1.72 -18.64
N ASN A 321 -22.51 -1.93 -19.13
CA ASN A 321 -23.50 -0.91 -19.44
C ASN A 321 -24.18 -0.27 -18.22
N GLU A 322 -24.20 -0.97 -17.08
CA GLU A 322 -24.80 -0.54 -15.81
C GLU A 322 -23.82 0.23 -14.91
N LEU A 323 -22.53 0.20 -15.23
CA LEU A 323 -21.50 0.97 -14.51
C LEU A 323 -21.74 2.48 -14.68
N PHE A 324 -21.40 3.26 -13.65
CA PHE A 324 -21.38 4.72 -13.77
C PHE A 324 -20.44 5.17 -14.91
N PHE A 325 -19.24 4.58 -14.95
CA PHE A 325 -18.25 4.78 -16.02
C PHE A 325 -18.39 3.77 -17.17
N ASN A 326 -19.60 3.56 -17.70
CA ASN A 326 -19.88 2.49 -18.68
C ASN A 326 -19.14 2.57 -20.03
N TYR A 327 -18.60 3.73 -20.39
CA TYR A 327 -17.71 3.96 -21.54
C TYR A 327 -16.27 3.49 -21.29
N CYS A 328 -15.84 3.41 -20.03
CA CYS A 328 -14.51 2.95 -19.65
C CYS A 328 -14.53 1.43 -19.38
N PRO A 329 -13.71 0.60 -20.05
CA PRO A 329 -13.73 -0.85 -19.81
C PRO A 329 -13.47 -1.24 -18.35
N LYS A 330 -14.21 -2.23 -17.81
CA LYS A 330 -14.01 -2.83 -16.47
C LYS A 330 -12.54 -3.08 -16.12
N ALA A 331 -11.72 -3.50 -17.10
CA ALA A 331 -10.30 -3.77 -16.90
C ALA A 331 -9.48 -2.50 -16.53
N ASN A 332 -9.85 -1.34 -17.06
CA ASN A 332 -9.17 -0.06 -16.85
C ASN A 332 -9.66 0.64 -15.58
N GLN A 333 -10.91 0.42 -15.17
CA GLN A 333 -11.47 0.98 -13.93
C GLN A 333 -10.86 0.36 -12.65
N ARG A 334 -10.37 -0.88 -12.68
CA ARG A 334 -9.83 -1.56 -11.49
C ARG A 334 -8.62 -0.82 -10.90
N VAL A 335 -8.55 -0.69 -9.57
CA VAL A 335 -7.38 -0.14 -8.85
C VAL A 335 -6.04 -0.75 -9.28
N PHE A 336 -6.00 -2.04 -9.66
CA PHE A 336 -4.79 -2.72 -10.13
C PHE A 336 -4.27 -2.24 -11.50
N TYR A 337 -5.10 -1.59 -12.31
CA TYR A 337 -4.72 -0.93 -13.56
C TYR A 337 -4.42 0.56 -13.32
N ARG A 338 -5.26 1.24 -12.53
CA ARG A 338 -5.14 2.66 -12.22
C ARG A 338 -3.88 2.98 -11.38
N THR A 339 -3.46 2.07 -10.51
CA THR A 339 -2.31 2.31 -9.60
C THR A 339 -0.97 2.46 -10.32
N PRO A 340 -0.52 1.56 -11.23
CA PRO A 340 0.70 1.75 -12.02
C PRO A 340 0.81 3.10 -12.72
N ILE A 341 -0.30 3.58 -13.28
CA ILE A 341 -0.40 4.88 -13.96
C ILE A 341 -0.26 6.01 -12.94
N PHE A 342 -1.03 5.96 -11.85
CA PHE A 342 -0.96 6.95 -10.77
C PHE A 342 0.45 7.05 -10.15
N LEU A 343 1.14 5.93 -9.90
CA LEU A 343 2.52 5.95 -9.40
C LEU A 343 3.48 6.64 -10.38
N LYS A 344 3.30 6.43 -11.70
CA LYS A 344 4.07 7.14 -12.74
C LYS A 344 3.79 8.64 -12.71
N GLN A 345 2.52 9.05 -12.63
CA GLN A 345 2.13 10.46 -12.48
C GLN A 345 2.78 11.12 -11.26
N MET A 346 2.69 10.49 -10.09
CA MET A 346 3.31 10.99 -8.85
C MET A 346 4.83 11.17 -9.03
N LYS A 347 5.53 10.19 -9.61
CA LYS A 347 6.96 10.32 -9.87
C LYS A 347 7.27 11.44 -10.87
N ASP A 348 6.54 11.54 -11.97
CA ASP A 348 6.77 12.59 -12.98
C ASP A 348 6.57 13.99 -12.41
N PHE A 349 5.60 14.17 -11.51
CA PHE A 349 5.37 15.42 -10.80
C PHE A 349 6.44 15.73 -9.75
N ILE A 350 6.90 14.74 -8.98
CA ILE A 350 8.05 14.86 -8.06
C ILE A 350 9.33 15.25 -8.84
N ASP A 351 9.64 14.54 -9.93
CA ASP A 351 10.75 14.84 -10.84
C ASP A 351 10.62 16.26 -11.48
N SER A 352 9.41 16.82 -11.46
CA SER A 352 9.08 18.16 -11.98
C SER A 352 8.80 19.18 -10.86
N GLN A 353 9.36 18.92 -9.67
CA GLN A 353 9.43 19.82 -8.51
C GLN A 353 8.09 20.12 -7.80
N VAL A 354 7.06 19.28 -7.92
CA VAL A 354 5.86 19.39 -7.07
C VAL A 354 6.21 18.93 -5.64
N SER A 355 6.17 19.84 -4.67
CA SER A 355 6.65 19.60 -3.31
C SER A 355 5.57 19.22 -2.29
N ILE A 356 4.29 19.54 -2.55
CA ILE A 356 3.14 19.18 -1.70
C ILE A 356 1.96 18.75 -2.58
N PHE A 357 1.28 17.66 -2.21
CA PHE A 357 0.09 17.15 -2.87
C PHE A 357 -1.05 16.97 -1.86
N PHE A 358 -2.22 17.50 -2.19
CA PHE A 358 -3.49 17.27 -1.50
C PHE A 358 -4.26 16.20 -2.26
N LEU A 359 -4.35 14.98 -1.72
CA LEU A 359 -5.01 13.86 -2.36
C LEU A 359 -6.35 13.54 -1.69
N GLN A 360 -7.36 13.21 -2.49
CA GLN A 360 -8.69 12.78 -2.04
C GLN A 360 -9.01 11.38 -2.60
N GLU A 361 -9.93 10.67 -1.94
CA GLU A 361 -10.33 9.30 -2.30
C GLU A 361 -9.19 8.28 -2.27
N VAL A 362 -8.33 8.40 -1.28
CA VAL A 362 -7.17 7.54 -1.10
C VAL A 362 -7.60 6.26 -0.37
N ASP A 363 -7.82 5.16 -1.10
CA ASP A 363 -8.07 3.84 -0.49
C ASP A 363 -6.92 3.47 0.46
N LEU A 364 -7.22 3.17 1.74
CA LEU A 364 -6.20 2.90 2.76
C LEU A 364 -5.26 1.76 2.34
N ARG A 365 -5.81 0.66 1.82
CA ARG A 365 -5.01 -0.48 1.35
C ARG A 365 -4.18 -0.15 0.10
N ARG A 366 -4.63 0.78 -0.76
CA ARG A 366 -3.84 1.23 -1.92
C ARG A 366 -2.66 2.08 -1.44
N HIS A 367 -2.89 2.90 -0.41
CA HIS A 367 -1.86 3.70 0.25
C HIS A 367 -0.79 2.84 0.93
N GLU A 368 -1.20 2.01 1.89
CA GLU A 368 -0.31 1.13 2.68
C GLU A 368 0.55 0.19 1.82
N ASN A 369 -0.02 -0.37 0.75
CA ASN A 369 0.65 -1.40 -0.05
C ASN A 369 1.44 -0.86 -1.25
N TYR A 370 1.13 0.36 -1.72
CA TYR A 370 1.72 0.90 -2.96
C TYR A 370 2.13 2.37 -2.86
N ILE A 371 1.23 3.28 -2.46
CA ILE A 371 1.52 4.73 -2.56
C ILE A 371 2.60 5.15 -1.55
N ASP A 372 2.41 4.85 -0.26
CA ASP A 372 3.38 5.21 0.79
C ASP A 372 4.75 4.51 0.61
N PRO A 373 4.81 3.19 0.34
CA PRO A 373 6.07 2.54 0.00
C PRO A 373 6.78 3.17 -1.20
N PHE A 374 6.05 3.53 -2.25
CA PHE A 374 6.64 4.15 -3.45
C PHE A 374 7.16 5.56 -3.17
N LEU A 375 6.40 6.40 -2.48
CA LEU A 375 6.80 7.77 -2.12
C LEU A 375 8.06 7.80 -1.26
N LYS A 376 8.21 6.84 -0.32
CA LYS A 376 9.42 6.70 0.49
C LYS A 376 10.68 6.46 -0.33
N THR A 377 10.57 5.75 -1.46
CA THR A 377 11.70 5.56 -2.41
C THR A 377 12.14 6.85 -3.10
N LEU A 378 11.27 7.88 -3.11
CA LEU A 378 11.47 9.18 -3.75
C LEU A 378 11.82 10.29 -2.74
N ASN A 379 11.96 9.95 -1.46
CA ASN A 379 12.08 10.89 -0.33
C ASN A 379 10.83 11.76 -0.08
N TYR A 380 9.64 11.22 -0.34
CA TYR A 380 8.38 11.87 0.01
C TYR A 380 7.68 11.10 1.15
N SER A 381 7.10 11.85 2.08
CA SER A 381 6.26 11.33 3.16
C SER A 381 4.79 11.58 2.85
N SER A 382 3.91 10.78 3.45
CA SER A 382 2.46 10.88 3.25
C SER A 382 1.69 10.65 4.54
N GLU A 383 1.04 11.71 5.02
CA GLU A 383 0.12 11.67 6.16
C GLU A 383 -1.29 11.36 5.61
N ILE A 384 -1.87 10.22 5.98
CA ILE A 384 -3.20 9.80 5.54
C ILE A 384 -4.20 9.82 6.68
N SER A 385 -5.38 10.39 6.44
CA SER A 385 -6.49 10.47 7.37
C SER A 385 -7.73 9.82 6.77
N LYS A 386 -8.15 8.72 7.39
CA LYS A 386 -9.36 7.97 7.03
C LYS A 386 -10.62 8.82 7.26
N LYS A 387 -11.62 8.73 6.38
CA LYS A 387 -12.97 9.26 6.68
C LYS A 387 -13.59 8.55 7.90
N GLY A 388 -14.56 9.19 8.54
CA GLY A 388 -15.24 8.63 9.72
C GLY A 388 -15.88 7.24 9.50
N GLY A 389 -16.10 6.51 10.59
CA GLY A 389 -16.81 5.23 10.57
C GLY A 389 -16.06 4.10 9.84
N GLN A 390 -16.79 3.33 9.02
CA GLN A 390 -16.30 2.10 8.38
C GLN A 390 -15.86 2.27 6.92
N ILE A 391 -15.61 3.51 6.46
CA ILE A 391 -15.16 3.80 5.09
C ILE A 391 -13.68 3.40 4.90
N SER A 392 -13.34 2.74 3.79
CA SER A 392 -11.97 2.27 3.52
C SER A 392 -11.08 3.24 2.71
N GLU A 393 -11.50 4.50 2.58
CA GLU A 393 -10.75 5.59 1.94
C GLU A 393 -10.66 6.84 2.84
N GLY A 394 -9.85 7.79 2.40
CA GLY A 394 -9.56 9.02 3.13
C GLY A 394 -8.95 10.10 2.24
N VAL A 395 -8.38 11.10 2.91
CA VAL A 395 -7.58 12.16 2.30
C VAL A 395 -6.12 12.02 2.76
N ALA A 396 -5.16 12.50 1.96
CA ALA A 396 -3.76 12.48 2.34
C ALA A 396 -3.02 13.75 1.91
N VAL A 397 -2.14 14.26 2.77
CA VAL A 397 -1.13 15.25 2.39
C VAL A 397 0.19 14.52 2.15
N VAL A 398 0.71 14.64 0.93
CA VAL A 398 2.03 14.12 0.54
C VAL A 398 2.98 15.30 0.43
N PHE A 399 4.22 15.17 0.90
CA PHE A 399 5.20 16.27 0.85
C PHE A 399 6.65 15.78 0.75
N ASP A 400 7.51 16.67 0.23
CA ASP A 400 8.95 16.49 0.15
C ASP A 400 9.57 16.45 1.54
N GLN A 401 10.01 15.29 2.00
CA GLN A 401 10.57 15.12 3.35
C GLN A 401 12.01 15.65 3.46
N THR A 402 12.64 16.04 2.33
CA THR A 402 13.95 16.70 2.33
C THR A 402 13.85 18.19 2.62
N ARG A 403 12.66 18.77 2.40
CA ARG A 403 12.35 20.18 2.65
C ARG A 403 11.40 20.40 3.84
N TYR A 404 10.46 19.49 4.09
CA TYR A 404 9.43 19.68 5.11
C TYR A 404 9.54 18.70 6.26
N ARG A 405 9.43 19.23 7.48
CA ARG A 405 9.26 18.48 8.73
C ARG A 405 7.83 18.60 9.22
N THR A 406 7.14 17.49 9.45
CA THR A 406 5.85 17.48 10.14
C THR A 406 6.04 17.98 11.58
N ILE A 407 5.30 19.02 11.96
CA ILE A 407 5.22 19.49 13.36
C ILE A 407 3.89 19.13 14.02
N TYR A 408 2.84 18.89 13.23
CA TYR A 408 1.54 18.39 13.67
C TYR A 408 0.83 17.64 12.53
N SER A 409 0.07 16.60 12.84
CA SER A 409 -0.75 15.84 11.89
C SER A 409 -1.95 15.25 12.63
N ASP A 410 -3.17 15.61 12.22
CA ASP A 410 -4.41 15.13 12.82
C ASP A 410 -5.60 15.27 11.85
N SER A 411 -6.76 14.72 12.21
CA SER A 411 -7.99 14.88 11.44
C SER A 411 -9.24 14.90 12.30
N PHE A 412 -10.20 15.75 11.93
CA PHE A 412 -11.39 16.02 12.70
C PHE A 412 -12.65 15.71 11.89
N LEU A 413 -13.57 14.93 12.47
CA LEU A 413 -14.91 14.71 11.91
C LEU A 413 -15.72 16.00 12.01
N LEU A 414 -16.33 16.46 10.91
CA LEU A 414 -17.03 17.74 10.90
C LEU A 414 -18.26 17.76 11.82
N ALA A 415 -18.97 16.63 11.93
CA ALA A 415 -20.07 16.45 12.88
C ALA A 415 -19.62 16.67 14.34
N ASP A 416 -18.46 16.12 14.73
CA ASP A 416 -17.89 16.31 16.06
C ASP A 416 -17.47 17.76 16.31
N LEU A 417 -16.92 18.46 15.32
CA LEU A 417 -16.54 19.87 15.44
C LEU A 417 -17.75 20.78 15.63
N VAL A 418 -18.85 20.52 14.92
CA VAL A 418 -20.09 21.28 15.06
C VAL A 418 -20.73 21.07 16.43
N GLU A 419 -20.74 19.82 16.92
CA GLU A 419 -21.30 19.47 18.23
C GLU A 419 -20.45 20.01 19.41
N LYS A 420 -19.11 19.99 19.29
CA LYS A 420 -18.19 20.23 20.43
C LYS A 420 -17.54 21.61 20.48
N GLU A 421 -17.38 22.31 19.35
CA GLU A 421 -16.70 23.62 19.33
C GLU A 421 -17.71 24.77 19.23
N GLU A 422 -17.72 25.65 20.24
CA GLU A 422 -18.72 26.73 20.37
C GLU A 422 -18.73 27.73 19.20
N VAL A 423 -17.62 27.85 18.47
CA VAL A 423 -17.50 28.64 17.23
C VAL A 423 -18.45 28.18 16.11
N ASN A 424 -19.09 27.02 16.26
CA ASN A 424 -20.07 26.44 15.33
C ASN A 424 -21.52 26.46 15.87
N SER A 425 -21.84 27.34 16.84
CA SER A 425 -23.19 27.41 17.42
C SER A 425 -24.28 27.87 16.44
N ASP A 426 -23.94 28.70 15.45
CA ASP A 426 -24.77 29.05 14.30
C ASP A 426 -25.03 27.84 13.39
N ILE A 427 -23.98 27.06 13.05
CA ILE A 427 -24.14 25.82 12.27
C ILE A 427 -25.07 24.84 13.01
N ARG A 428 -24.97 24.73 14.33
CA ARG A 428 -25.91 23.93 15.15
C ARG A 428 -27.34 24.43 14.99
N ARG A 429 -27.61 25.73 15.18
CA ARG A 429 -28.96 26.31 15.03
C ARG A 429 -29.54 26.12 13.61
N ILE A 430 -28.76 26.40 12.57
CA ILE A 430 -29.15 26.19 11.17
C ILE A 430 -29.51 24.70 10.95
N LEU A 431 -28.72 23.75 11.45
CA LEU A 431 -29.04 22.33 11.32
C LEU A 431 -30.26 21.90 12.14
N GLU A 432 -30.38 22.37 13.39
CA GLU A 432 -31.50 22.07 14.31
C GLU A 432 -32.86 22.53 13.75
N SER A 433 -32.89 23.55 12.89
CA SER A 433 -34.11 23.98 12.19
C SER A 433 -34.69 22.92 11.23
N SER A 434 -33.86 22.03 10.68
CA SER A 434 -34.29 20.92 9.83
C SER A 434 -33.62 19.59 10.20
N ALA A 435 -34.38 18.72 10.87
CA ALA A 435 -33.96 17.36 11.22
C ALA A 435 -33.48 16.52 10.02
N GLU A 436 -33.93 16.84 8.79
CA GLU A 436 -33.41 16.17 7.59
C GLU A 436 -31.99 16.65 7.26
N SER A 437 -31.75 17.96 7.25
CA SER A 437 -30.42 18.52 7.04
C SER A 437 -29.45 18.20 8.18
N GLU A 438 -29.92 18.21 9.44
CA GLU A 438 -29.16 17.72 10.60
C GLU A 438 -28.71 16.26 10.39
N THR A 439 -29.65 15.38 10.01
CA THR A 439 -29.35 13.97 9.72
C THR A 439 -28.38 13.84 8.55
N ARG A 440 -28.60 14.58 7.45
CA ARG A 440 -27.71 14.61 6.28
C ARG A 440 -26.31 15.13 6.63
N PHE A 441 -26.15 16.01 7.62
CA PHE A 441 -24.84 16.47 8.08
C PHE A 441 -24.18 15.45 9.03
N LYS A 442 -24.85 15.09 10.14
CA LYS A 442 -24.31 14.24 11.22
C LYS A 442 -23.99 12.81 10.76
N THR A 443 -24.69 12.27 9.75
CA THR A 443 -24.40 10.93 9.22
C THR A 443 -23.25 10.88 8.21
N ARG A 444 -22.72 12.02 7.75
CA ARG A 444 -21.65 12.04 6.75
C ARG A 444 -20.28 11.93 7.43
N PRO A 445 -19.44 10.96 7.04
CA PRO A 445 -18.11 10.75 7.63
C PRO A 445 -17.06 11.75 7.12
N THR A 446 -17.48 12.96 6.73
CA THR A 446 -16.61 14.02 6.19
C THR A 446 -15.63 14.50 7.26
N ILE A 447 -14.36 14.63 6.90
CA ILE A 447 -13.30 15.12 7.80
C ILE A 447 -12.61 16.35 7.21
N ILE A 448 -11.98 17.13 8.08
CA ILE A 448 -10.85 18.00 7.74
C ILE A 448 -9.57 17.33 8.26
N GLN A 449 -8.63 17.04 7.37
CA GLN A 449 -7.26 16.68 7.73
C GLN A 449 -6.45 17.96 7.86
N ILE A 450 -5.61 18.06 8.90
CA ILE A 450 -4.72 19.20 9.13
C ILE A 450 -3.31 18.67 9.40
N VAL A 451 -2.38 19.03 8.51
CA VAL A 451 -0.95 18.72 8.64
C VAL A 451 -0.21 20.05 8.68
N MET A 452 0.55 20.29 9.76
CA MET A 452 1.43 21.45 9.83
C MET A 452 2.84 21.02 9.43
N LEU A 453 3.37 21.69 8.41
CA LEU A 453 4.69 21.46 7.87
C LEU A 453 5.58 22.66 8.16
N GLU A 454 6.74 22.40 8.74
CA GLU A 454 7.84 23.35 8.82
C GLU A 454 8.74 23.17 7.59
N ASP A 455 8.93 24.24 6.84
CA ASP A 455 9.97 24.31 5.82
C ASP A 455 11.34 24.48 6.51
N VAL A 456 12.18 23.45 6.43
CA VAL A 456 13.50 23.44 7.11
C VAL A 456 14.53 24.34 6.40
N GLU A 457 14.23 24.83 5.19
CA GLU A 457 15.10 25.71 4.41
C GLU A 457 14.78 27.20 4.64
N THR A 458 13.51 27.55 4.85
CA THR A 458 13.06 28.95 5.03
C THR A 458 12.58 29.27 6.44
N GLY A 459 12.29 28.26 7.28
CA GLY A 459 11.69 28.41 8.60
C GLY A 459 10.18 28.73 8.57
N VAL A 460 9.56 28.83 7.40
CA VAL A 460 8.11 29.06 7.23
C VAL A 460 7.32 27.88 7.77
N ILE A 461 6.20 28.17 8.45
CA ILE A 461 5.21 27.18 8.86
C ILE A 461 4.02 27.20 7.88
N LEU A 462 3.65 26.03 7.36
CA LEU A 462 2.51 25.81 6.48
C LEU A 462 1.43 25.00 7.20
N VAL A 463 0.30 25.62 7.51
CA VAL A 463 -0.92 24.94 7.98
C VAL A 463 -1.64 24.39 6.75
N CYS A 464 -1.50 23.09 6.50
CA CYS A 464 -2.03 22.41 5.32
C CYS A 464 -3.34 21.70 5.64
N GLY A 465 -4.46 22.23 5.14
CA GLY A 465 -5.78 21.59 5.21
C GLY A 465 -6.05 20.69 4.01
N ASN A 466 -6.69 19.54 4.21
CA ASN A 466 -7.20 18.68 3.13
C ASN A 466 -8.61 18.16 3.44
N THR A 467 -9.53 18.25 2.48
CA THR A 467 -10.89 17.70 2.63
C THR A 467 -11.44 17.11 1.32
N HIS A 468 -12.52 16.35 1.46
CA HIS A 468 -13.40 15.95 0.36
C HIS A 468 -14.84 16.14 0.89
N LEU A 469 -15.52 17.20 0.43
CA LEU A 469 -16.87 17.57 0.87
C LEU A 469 -17.95 16.64 0.30
N HIS A 470 -19.16 16.71 0.86
CA HIS A 470 -20.30 15.94 0.41
C HIS A 470 -20.62 16.18 -1.09
N HIS A 471 -20.92 15.12 -1.85
CA HIS A 471 -21.01 15.18 -3.31
C HIS A 471 -22.38 15.63 -3.85
N ASN A 472 -23.49 15.26 -3.20
CA ASN A 472 -24.82 15.39 -3.79
C ASN A 472 -25.13 16.84 -4.21
N PRO A 473 -25.41 17.12 -5.50
CA PRO A 473 -25.70 18.48 -5.96
C PRO A 473 -26.96 19.09 -5.31
N LYS A 474 -27.89 18.27 -4.81
CA LYS A 474 -29.10 18.75 -4.10
C LYS A 474 -28.89 19.13 -2.64
N ASP A 475 -27.66 18.97 -2.13
CA ASP A 475 -27.29 19.23 -0.73
C ASP A 475 -26.23 20.34 -0.64
N GLU A 476 -26.30 21.37 -1.50
CA GLU A 476 -25.26 22.41 -1.56
C GLU A 476 -25.13 23.20 -0.25
N HIS A 477 -26.23 23.41 0.48
CA HIS A 477 -26.22 23.99 1.82
C HIS A 477 -25.41 23.14 2.82
N ILE A 478 -25.46 21.81 2.73
CA ILE A 478 -24.61 20.91 3.53
C ILE A 478 -23.13 21.13 3.17
N LYS A 479 -22.80 21.36 1.90
CA LYS A 479 -21.42 21.65 1.47
C LYS A 479 -20.93 22.99 2.05
N VAL A 480 -21.79 24.02 2.07
CA VAL A 480 -21.50 25.32 2.73
C VAL A 480 -21.19 25.13 4.21
N LEU A 481 -22.06 24.45 4.96
CA LEU A 481 -21.86 24.23 6.39
C LEU A 481 -20.61 23.38 6.69
N GLN A 482 -20.32 22.38 5.84
CA GLN A 482 -19.09 21.58 5.95
C GLN A 482 -17.83 22.43 5.68
N ALA A 483 -17.83 23.23 4.60
CA ALA A 483 -16.74 24.13 4.27
C ALA A 483 -16.50 25.17 5.39
N LEU A 484 -17.57 25.75 5.96
CA LEU A 484 -17.49 26.69 7.08
C LEU A 484 -16.85 26.05 8.32
N THR A 485 -17.24 24.81 8.65
CA THR A 485 -16.64 24.02 9.74
C THR A 485 -15.13 23.80 9.51
N CYS A 486 -14.74 23.41 8.29
CA CYS A 486 -13.33 23.25 7.90
C CYS A 486 -12.55 24.56 8.08
N VAL A 487 -13.06 25.67 7.54
CA VAL A 487 -12.41 26.99 7.60
C VAL A 487 -12.24 27.46 9.05
N ARG A 488 -13.27 27.31 9.89
CA ARG A 488 -13.19 27.70 11.31
C ARG A 488 -12.13 26.91 12.07
N LYS A 489 -12.06 25.60 11.85
CA LYS A 489 -11.02 24.76 12.46
C LYS A 489 -9.61 25.14 11.99
N LEU A 490 -9.43 25.35 10.68
CA LEU A 490 -8.17 25.78 10.10
C LEU A 490 -7.74 27.17 10.60
N MET A 491 -8.66 28.14 10.65
CA MET A 491 -8.39 29.50 11.12
C MET A 491 -8.00 29.54 12.60
N LYS A 492 -8.70 28.77 13.44
CA LYS A 492 -8.32 28.59 14.85
C LYS A 492 -6.88 28.10 14.97
N MET A 493 -6.55 26.99 14.31
CA MET A 493 -5.20 26.41 14.37
C MET A 493 -4.11 27.28 13.74
N PHE A 494 -4.46 28.07 12.71
CA PHE A 494 -3.55 29.04 12.08
C PHE A 494 -3.27 30.25 12.98
N ASN A 495 -4.28 30.77 13.67
CA ASN A 495 -4.11 31.87 14.62
C ASN A 495 -3.38 31.40 15.88
N GLU A 496 -3.75 30.24 16.45
CA GLU A 496 -3.02 29.59 17.57
C GLU A 496 -1.52 29.43 17.23
N MET A 497 -1.20 28.99 16.01
CA MET A 497 0.18 28.84 15.55
C MET A 497 0.91 30.18 15.36
N LYS A 498 0.23 31.22 14.87
CA LYS A 498 0.79 32.58 14.79
C LYS A 498 1.05 33.21 16.16
N GLU A 499 0.22 32.89 17.15
CA GLU A 499 0.39 33.35 18.52
C GLU A 499 1.53 32.62 19.24
N SER A 500 1.72 31.32 18.98
CA SER A 500 2.82 30.55 19.56
C SER A 500 4.18 30.81 18.91
N GLU A 501 4.21 31.15 17.63
CA GLU A 501 5.43 31.31 16.82
C GLU A 501 5.49 32.69 16.11
N PRO A 502 5.41 33.82 16.84
CA PRO A 502 5.19 35.15 16.26
C PRO A 502 6.33 35.67 15.38
N GLU A 503 7.56 35.19 15.62
CA GLU A 503 8.75 35.54 14.83
C GLU A 503 8.83 34.77 13.49
N ARG A 504 7.92 33.81 13.26
CA ARG A 504 7.93 32.94 12.08
C ARG A 504 6.84 33.33 11.09
N LYS A 505 7.18 33.31 9.79
CA LYS A 505 6.17 33.35 8.72
C LYS A 505 5.26 32.11 8.85
N CYS A 506 3.98 32.32 9.12
CA CYS A 506 2.96 31.27 9.06
C CYS A 506 2.04 31.50 7.85
N ARG A 507 1.68 30.43 7.14
CA ARG A 507 0.79 30.39 5.97
C ARG A 507 -0.27 29.32 6.12
N LEU A 508 -1.43 29.51 5.50
CA LEU A 508 -2.47 28.50 5.41
C LEU A 508 -2.69 28.17 3.94
N ILE A 509 -2.64 26.89 3.61
CA ILE A 509 -3.01 26.33 2.30
C ILE A 509 -4.05 25.22 2.52
N PHE A 510 -5.17 25.28 1.80
CA PHE A 510 -6.31 24.37 1.98
C PHE A 510 -6.72 23.78 0.64
N GLY A 511 -6.22 22.59 0.34
CA GLY A 511 -6.60 21.80 -0.82
C GLY A 511 -7.84 20.96 -0.57
N GLY A 512 -8.53 20.56 -1.62
CA GLY A 512 -9.64 19.61 -1.50
C GLY A 512 -10.45 19.45 -2.78
N ASP A 513 -11.25 18.39 -2.76
CA ASP A 513 -12.45 18.28 -3.60
C ASP A 513 -13.60 18.91 -2.82
N PHE A 514 -14.07 20.08 -3.27
CA PHE A 514 -15.12 20.83 -2.61
C PHE A 514 -16.52 20.45 -3.12
N ASN A 515 -16.62 19.61 -4.15
CA ASN A 515 -17.89 19.23 -4.79
C ASN A 515 -18.80 20.45 -5.12
N SER A 516 -18.20 21.62 -5.39
CA SER A 516 -18.91 22.89 -5.62
C SER A 516 -18.21 23.66 -6.75
N THR A 517 -18.99 24.18 -7.69
CA THR A 517 -18.51 24.90 -8.87
C THR A 517 -18.14 26.36 -8.53
N PRO A 518 -17.43 27.09 -9.41
CA PRO A 518 -16.99 28.46 -9.13
C PRO A 518 -18.11 29.48 -8.91
N ASP A 519 -19.31 29.19 -9.42
CA ASP A 519 -20.56 29.93 -9.19
C ASP A 519 -21.31 29.48 -7.92
N GLY A 520 -20.93 28.34 -7.35
CA GLY A 520 -21.54 27.75 -6.16
C GLY A 520 -21.27 28.50 -4.85
N ALA A 521 -22.15 28.29 -3.88
CA ALA A 521 -22.19 29.02 -2.61
C ALA A 521 -20.93 28.83 -1.75
N VAL A 522 -20.27 27.67 -1.84
CA VAL A 522 -18.98 27.42 -1.17
C VAL A 522 -17.91 28.36 -1.73
N PHE A 523 -17.78 28.43 -3.06
CA PHE A 523 -16.79 29.30 -3.70
C PHE A 523 -17.04 30.78 -3.40
N GLN A 524 -18.32 31.20 -3.40
CA GLN A 524 -18.74 32.54 -3.03
C GLN A 524 -18.37 32.87 -1.57
N MET A 525 -18.72 32.02 -0.60
CA MET A 525 -18.38 32.21 0.83
C MET A 525 -16.87 32.37 1.03
N MET A 526 -16.07 31.47 0.44
CA MET A 526 -14.60 31.47 0.55
C MET A 526 -13.98 32.74 -0.07
N SER A 527 -14.50 33.15 -1.23
CA SER A 527 -13.98 34.28 -2.01
C SER A 527 -14.49 35.65 -1.57
N ASN A 528 -15.67 35.73 -0.96
CA ASN A 528 -16.30 37.00 -0.56
C ASN A 528 -16.28 37.23 0.95
N ARG A 529 -15.80 36.25 1.72
CA ARG A 529 -15.83 36.20 3.20
C ARG A 529 -17.24 36.04 3.80
N PHE A 530 -18.29 36.27 3.01
CA PHE A 530 -19.67 36.40 3.46
C PHE A 530 -20.63 35.63 2.54
N LEU A 531 -21.67 35.06 3.13
CA LEU A 531 -22.81 34.46 2.44
C LEU A 531 -24.09 34.79 3.23
N PRO A 532 -25.06 35.51 2.64
CA PRO A 532 -26.23 35.97 3.38
C PRO A 532 -27.26 34.86 3.64
N ASN A 533 -28.13 35.10 4.63
CA ASN A 533 -29.28 34.25 4.95
C ASN A 533 -30.33 34.14 3.82
N ASP A 534 -30.39 35.11 2.90
CA ASP A 534 -31.31 35.10 1.75
C ASP A 534 -30.71 34.46 0.48
N HIS A 535 -29.52 33.85 0.58
CA HIS A 535 -28.87 33.20 -0.55
C HIS A 535 -29.62 31.95 -1.01
N LYS A 536 -29.82 31.79 -2.33
CA LYS A 536 -30.58 30.69 -2.95
C LYS A 536 -30.14 29.27 -2.57
N VAL A 537 -28.92 29.09 -2.06
CA VAL A 537 -28.45 27.79 -1.57
C VAL A 537 -29.33 27.21 -0.47
N TRP A 538 -29.96 28.07 0.34
CA TRP A 538 -30.84 27.65 1.42
C TRP A 538 -32.18 27.08 0.90
N GLU A 539 -32.58 27.39 -0.33
CA GLU A 539 -33.74 26.79 -1.02
C GLU A 539 -33.60 25.27 -1.25
N CYS A 540 -32.41 24.69 -1.00
CA CYS A 540 -32.19 23.23 -1.00
C CYS A 540 -32.96 22.49 0.11
N ASP A 541 -33.41 23.19 1.16
CA ASP A 541 -34.29 22.67 2.21
C ASP A 541 -35.18 23.79 2.77
N GLU A 542 -36.46 23.83 2.36
CA GLU A 542 -37.45 24.85 2.77
C GLU A 542 -37.66 24.98 4.29
N LYS A 543 -37.17 24.04 5.10
CA LYS A 543 -37.26 24.06 6.56
C LYS A 543 -36.07 24.73 7.24
N ILE A 544 -35.01 25.05 6.50
CA ILE A 544 -33.84 25.69 7.09
C ILE A 544 -34.16 27.15 7.45
N ASP A 545 -33.93 27.46 8.73
CA ASP A 545 -33.79 28.84 9.22
C ASP A 545 -32.32 29.24 9.02
N ALA A 546 -32.05 30.02 7.96
CA ALA A 546 -30.70 30.38 7.56
C ALA A 546 -30.18 31.58 8.34
N GLU A 547 -28.89 31.56 8.70
CA GLU A 547 -28.20 32.71 9.30
C GLU A 547 -27.13 33.28 8.36
N ASP A 548 -26.76 34.55 8.59
CA ASP A 548 -25.67 35.21 7.87
C ASP A 548 -24.32 34.57 8.22
N ILE A 549 -23.67 33.97 7.22
CA ILE A 549 -22.35 33.35 7.39
C ILE A 549 -21.25 34.36 7.13
N LEU A 550 -20.35 34.51 8.11
CA LEU A 550 -19.10 35.25 7.99
C LEU A 550 -17.91 34.36 8.37
N ILE A 551 -16.92 34.25 7.48
CA ILE A 551 -15.60 33.68 7.82
C ILE A 551 -14.63 34.78 8.26
N GLU A 552 -13.60 34.43 9.05
CA GLU A 552 -12.70 35.42 9.63
C GLU A 552 -11.96 36.25 8.56
N LYS A 553 -11.48 35.59 7.50
CA LYS A 553 -10.71 36.18 6.40
C LYS A 553 -11.18 35.61 5.07
N LYS A 554 -11.15 36.42 4.01
CA LYS A 554 -11.28 35.97 2.62
C LYS A 554 -10.12 35.02 2.31
N MET A 555 -10.39 33.96 1.54
CA MET A 555 -9.37 33.05 1.03
C MET A 555 -9.11 33.31 -0.46
N SER A 556 -7.84 33.21 -0.87
CA SER A 556 -7.43 33.33 -2.27
C SER A 556 -7.48 31.97 -2.96
N CYS A 557 -8.17 31.84 -4.10
CA CYS A 557 -8.09 30.63 -4.92
C CYS A 557 -6.76 30.59 -5.69
N LEU A 558 -5.83 29.73 -5.27
CA LEU A 558 -4.46 29.68 -5.78
C LEU A 558 -4.33 28.94 -7.12
N THR A 559 -5.27 28.05 -7.41
CA THR A 559 -5.33 27.25 -8.64
C THR A 559 -6.22 27.87 -9.72
N GLY A 560 -6.91 28.97 -9.40
CA GLY A 560 -7.93 29.55 -10.28
C GLY A 560 -9.11 28.63 -10.52
N THR A 561 -9.86 28.93 -11.58
CA THR A 561 -11.12 28.26 -11.96
C THR A 561 -11.01 27.74 -13.40
N PRO A 562 -10.36 26.57 -13.63
CA PRO A 562 -10.39 25.92 -14.94
C PRO A 562 -11.84 25.59 -15.35
N GLU A 563 -12.07 25.35 -16.65
CA GLU A 563 -13.40 24.99 -17.16
C GLU A 563 -13.97 23.74 -16.46
N TYR A 564 -13.11 22.75 -16.21
CA TYR A 564 -13.43 21.57 -15.44
C TYR A 564 -12.20 20.99 -14.75
N THR A 565 -12.45 20.26 -13.65
CA THR A 565 -11.50 19.37 -13.00
C THR A 565 -12.03 17.93 -12.96
N ASN A 566 -13.34 17.72 -12.78
CA ASN A 566 -14.02 16.45 -13.03
C ASN A 566 -14.60 16.44 -14.46
N TYR A 567 -14.42 15.34 -15.20
CA TYR A 567 -15.00 15.17 -16.55
C TYR A 567 -15.52 13.75 -16.76
N THR A 568 -16.82 13.56 -16.63
CA THR A 568 -17.52 12.27 -16.77
C THR A 568 -18.62 12.32 -17.82
N ALA A 569 -18.78 11.22 -18.56
CA ALA A 569 -19.96 10.98 -19.39
C ALA A 569 -20.86 9.93 -18.71
N SER A 570 -22.10 9.78 -19.15
CA SER A 570 -22.89 8.57 -18.88
C SER A 570 -23.96 8.41 -19.95
N SER A 571 -24.39 7.17 -20.21
CA SER A 571 -25.47 6.86 -21.18
C SER A 571 -26.81 6.50 -20.51
N GLN A 572 -26.86 6.48 -19.17
CA GLN A 572 -28.07 6.20 -18.39
C GLN A 572 -28.39 7.26 -17.32
N LYS A 573 -27.39 8.07 -16.96
CA LYS A 573 -27.56 9.33 -16.22
C LYS A 573 -26.96 10.45 -17.07
N GLU A 574 -27.21 11.70 -16.70
CA GLU A 574 -26.37 12.78 -17.19
C GLU A 574 -24.97 12.63 -16.57
N GLY A 575 -23.93 12.78 -17.39
CA GLY A 575 -22.55 12.91 -16.90
C GLY A 575 -22.33 14.28 -16.27
N PHE A 576 -21.26 14.43 -15.50
CA PHE A 576 -20.88 15.70 -14.89
C PHE A 576 -19.58 16.24 -15.49
N VAL A 577 -19.56 17.54 -15.78
CA VAL A 577 -18.37 18.29 -16.19
C VAL A 577 -18.36 19.58 -15.40
N GLY A 578 -17.28 19.85 -14.67
CA GLY A 578 -17.15 21.07 -13.88
C GLY A 578 -15.90 21.12 -13.01
N CYS A 579 -15.57 22.32 -12.54
CA CYS A 579 -14.47 22.55 -11.60
C CYS A 579 -14.96 22.31 -10.17
N LEU A 580 -14.36 21.34 -9.48
CA LEU A 580 -14.69 20.95 -8.10
C LEU A 580 -13.47 21.00 -7.16
N ASP A 581 -12.26 20.91 -7.74
CA ASP A 581 -11.00 20.81 -7.01
C ASP A 581 -10.31 22.18 -6.94
N TYR A 582 -9.93 22.60 -5.73
CA TYR A 582 -9.27 23.90 -5.52
C TYR A 582 -8.15 23.79 -4.48
N ILE A 583 -7.21 24.74 -4.55
CA ILE A 583 -6.37 25.08 -3.41
C ILE A 583 -6.64 26.53 -3.01
N TRP A 584 -7.05 26.72 -1.76
CA TRP A 584 -7.27 28.03 -1.15
C TRP A 584 -6.07 28.45 -0.31
N GLY A 585 -5.87 29.76 -0.13
CA GLY A 585 -4.73 30.31 0.60
C GLY A 585 -5.05 31.53 1.46
N ILE A 586 -4.33 31.66 2.57
CA ILE A 586 -4.23 32.89 3.38
C ILE A 586 -2.74 33.22 3.60
N ASP A 587 -2.41 34.50 3.45
CA ASP A 587 -1.06 35.08 3.46
C ASP A 587 -0.08 34.53 2.39
N VAL A 588 -0.62 33.84 1.38
CA VAL A 588 0.10 33.16 0.29
C VAL A 588 -0.46 33.62 -1.06
N GLU A 589 0.41 33.75 -2.07
CA GLU A 589 0.08 34.24 -3.41
C GLU A 589 0.42 33.19 -4.49
N SER A 590 -0.41 33.10 -5.54
CA SER A 590 -0.14 32.25 -6.70
C SER A 590 0.63 33.02 -7.78
N ILE A 591 1.78 32.51 -8.19
CA ILE A 591 2.68 33.12 -9.18
C ILE A 591 2.38 32.56 -10.58
N ARG A 592 2.12 31.25 -10.67
CA ARG A 592 1.85 30.55 -11.93
C ARG A 592 0.84 29.44 -11.71
N ILE A 593 -0.15 29.33 -12.59
CA ILE A 593 -1.12 28.24 -12.60
C ILE A 593 -0.79 27.34 -13.80
N CYS A 594 -0.72 26.03 -13.57
CA CYS A 594 -0.55 25.04 -14.63
C CYS A 594 -1.89 24.89 -15.39
N PRO A 595 -1.91 25.00 -16.72
CA PRO A 595 -3.13 24.76 -17.49
C PRO A 595 -3.59 23.29 -17.36
N SER A 596 -4.89 23.06 -17.51
CA SER A 596 -5.44 21.71 -17.67
C SER A 596 -4.88 21.01 -18.93
N PRO A 597 -4.86 19.67 -18.98
CA PRO A 597 -4.51 18.91 -20.19
C PRO A 597 -5.36 19.29 -21.41
N ASP A 598 -4.85 19.04 -22.63
CA ASP A 598 -5.61 19.26 -23.86
C ASP A 598 -6.94 18.49 -23.81
N HIS A 599 -8.06 19.19 -23.99
CA HIS A 599 -9.41 18.63 -24.03
C HIS A 599 -9.52 17.44 -25.00
N LYS A 600 -8.76 17.43 -26.10
CA LYS A 600 -8.70 16.29 -27.03
C LYS A 600 -8.22 15.00 -26.37
N LYS A 601 -7.33 15.06 -25.38
CA LYS A 601 -6.91 13.89 -24.58
C LYS A 601 -8.01 13.46 -23.62
N VAL A 602 -8.69 14.42 -22.99
CA VAL A 602 -9.81 14.18 -22.06
C VAL A 602 -10.93 13.41 -22.73
N ILE A 603 -11.36 13.82 -23.93
CA ILE A 603 -12.45 13.18 -24.68
C ILE A 603 -12.02 12.01 -25.58
N LYS A 604 -10.71 11.69 -25.66
CA LYS A 604 -10.16 10.64 -26.55
C LYS A 604 -10.84 9.28 -26.37
N TYR A 605 -11.28 8.99 -25.14
CA TYR A 605 -12.01 7.78 -24.77
C TYR A 605 -13.39 8.14 -24.16
N THR A 606 -14.07 9.10 -24.78
CA THR A 606 -15.34 9.71 -24.33
C THR A 606 -15.20 10.63 -23.11
N ALA A 607 -14.68 10.14 -21.99
CA ALA A 607 -14.50 10.88 -20.75
C ALA A 607 -13.48 10.19 -19.81
N LEU A 608 -13.42 10.61 -18.53
CA LEU A 608 -12.51 10.11 -17.51
C LEU A 608 -13.27 9.30 -16.43
N PRO A 609 -12.73 8.19 -15.86
CA PRO A 609 -11.40 7.62 -16.09
C PRO A 609 -11.33 6.91 -17.45
N SER A 610 -10.12 6.61 -17.92
CA SER A 610 -9.91 6.04 -19.26
C SER A 610 -8.69 5.11 -19.31
N ARG A 611 -8.31 4.67 -20.52
CA ARG A 611 -7.04 3.95 -20.74
C ARG A 611 -5.82 4.78 -20.31
N ILE A 612 -5.91 6.11 -20.34
CA ILE A 612 -4.79 7.04 -20.09
C ILE A 612 -4.97 7.92 -18.84
N SER A 613 -6.08 7.78 -18.12
CA SER A 613 -6.36 8.49 -16.87
C SER A 613 -6.81 7.54 -15.76
N PRO A 614 -6.15 7.53 -14.59
CA PRO A 614 -6.50 6.68 -13.44
C PRO A 614 -7.57 7.27 -12.52
N SER A 615 -8.12 8.44 -12.85
CA SER A 615 -9.20 9.13 -12.12
C SER A 615 -10.18 9.77 -13.12
N ASP A 616 -11.40 10.07 -12.69
CA ASP A 616 -12.35 10.98 -13.36
C ASP A 616 -12.02 12.46 -13.16
N HIS A 617 -11.18 12.78 -12.17
CA HIS A 617 -10.63 14.11 -11.96
C HIS A 617 -9.29 14.32 -12.69
N LEU A 618 -8.91 15.59 -12.80
CA LEU A 618 -7.64 16.09 -13.31
C LEU A 618 -6.93 16.89 -12.21
N PRO A 619 -5.61 16.77 -12.03
CA PRO A 619 -4.92 17.48 -10.97
C PRO A 619 -4.82 18.98 -11.28
N VAL A 620 -5.10 19.82 -10.29
CA VAL A 620 -4.83 21.26 -10.34
C VAL A 620 -3.48 21.55 -9.69
N ILE A 621 -2.64 22.36 -10.34
CA ILE A 621 -1.25 22.61 -9.94
C ILE A 621 -0.96 24.11 -10.04
N CYS A 622 -0.31 24.67 -9.02
CA CYS A 622 0.20 26.04 -9.06
C CYS A 622 1.57 26.18 -8.37
N ASP A 623 2.29 27.22 -8.74
CA ASP A 623 3.47 27.72 -8.06
C ASP A 623 3.05 28.90 -7.18
N ILE A 624 3.37 28.84 -5.91
CA ILE A 624 2.98 29.82 -4.89
C ILE A 624 4.20 30.44 -4.21
N LYS A 625 4.03 31.63 -3.62
CA LYS A 625 5.04 32.33 -2.83
C LYS A 625 4.75 32.26 -1.32
N LEU A 626 5.77 31.88 -0.54
CA LEU A 626 5.75 31.72 0.93
C LEU A 626 6.23 32.97 1.71
#